data_AF-A0AA88J842-F1
#
_entry.id   AF-A0AA88J842-F1
#
_cell.length_a   1.000
_cell.length_b   1.000
_cell.length_c   1.000
_cell.angle_alpha   90.00
_cell.angle_beta   90.00
_cell.angle_gamma   90.00
#
_symmetry.space_group_name_H-M   'P 1'
#
loop_
_entity.id
_entity.type
_entity.pdbx_description
1 polymer ?
#
loop_
_entity_poly.entity_id
_entity_poly.type
_entity_poly.pdbx_seq_one_letter_code
_entity_poly.pdbx_strand_id
1 'polypeptide(L)'
;MNDFYFPQSFPTSSSGCLALRVADILNMAKSKNHTTHNQSRKWHRNGIKKPRSHRYESLKGVDPKFLKNMRFAKKHNKKGLKKIAKQQAAK
;
A
#
# COMPACT_ATOMS: atom_id res chain seq x y z
N MET A 1 -3.66 48.48 -10.50
CA MET A 1 -3.81 48.30 -11.96
C MET A 1 -4.24 46.86 -12.17
N ASN A 2 -5.55 46.69 -12.22
CA ASN A 2 -6.21 45.42 -12.42
C ASN A 2 -6.45 45.31 -13.91
N ASP A 3 -5.85 44.33 -14.59
CA ASP A 3 -6.29 43.93 -15.92
C ASP A 3 -6.62 42.44 -15.88
N PHE A 4 -7.84 42.19 -15.40
CA PHE A 4 -8.64 41.03 -15.71
C PHE A 4 -8.70 40.85 -17.23
N TYR A 5 -8.05 39.83 -17.78
CA TYR A 5 -8.33 39.35 -19.12
C TYR A 5 -8.90 37.95 -19.06
N PHE A 6 -10.23 37.90 -19.04
CA PHE A 6 -11.03 36.68 -19.15
C PHE A 6 -11.68 36.70 -20.54
N PRO A 7 -11.31 35.83 -21.48
CA PRO A 7 -12.10 35.63 -22.68
C PRO A 7 -13.15 34.53 -22.44
N GLN A 8 -14.40 34.95 -22.23
CA GLN A 8 -15.59 34.11 -22.34
C GLN A 8 -15.84 33.83 -23.82
N SER A 9 -15.62 32.60 -24.27
CA SER A 9 -16.17 32.07 -25.51
C SER A 9 -17.38 31.19 -25.16
N PHE A 10 -18.58 31.76 -25.27
CA PHE A 10 -19.82 30.99 -25.28
C PHE A 10 -20.03 30.35 -26.66
N PRO A 11 -20.28 29.03 -26.77
CA PRO A 11 -20.83 28.46 -27.98
C PRO A 11 -22.36 28.65 -28.01
N THR A 12 -22.84 29.40 -29.00
CA THR A 12 -24.25 29.57 -29.33
C THR A 12 -24.82 28.34 -30.03
N SER A 13 -25.98 27.88 -29.53
CA SER A 13 -27.06 27.12 -30.18
C SER A 13 -26.82 26.41 -31.52
N SER A 14 -27.10 25.11 -31.56
CA SER A 14 -28.05 24.56 -32.56
C SER A 14 -28.44 23.13 -32.19
N SER A 15 -29.71 22.99 -31.81
CA SER A 15 -30.64 21.96 -32.26
C SER A 15 -30.05 20.97 -33.27
N GLY A 16 -29.92 19.70 -32.90
CA GLY A 16 -29.41 18.71 -33.85
C GLY A 16 -29.32 17.30 -33.33
N CYS A 17 -30.46 16.62 -33.29
CA CYS A 17 -30.57 15.17 -33.49
C CYS A 17 -30.03 14.30 -32.34
N LEU A 18 -30.96 13.90 -31.45
CA LEU A 18 -30.92 12.59 -30.78
C LEU A 18 -31.01 11.47 -31.84
N ALA A 19 -30.00 11.33 -32.68
CA ALA A 19 -29.76 10.08 -33.39
C ALA A 19 -28.98 9.18 -32.42
N LEU A 20 -29.68 8.60 -31.43
CA LEU A 20 -29.17 7.45 -30.70
C LEU A 20 -28.87 6.38 -31.76
N ARG A 21 -27.59 6.18 -32.05
CA ARG A 21 -27.14 5.19 -33.02
C ARG A 21 -27.60 3.82 -32.52
N VAL A 22 -28.52 3.19 -33.26
CA VAL A 22 -29.04 1.83 -33.01
C VAL A 22 -27.94 0.76 -32.85
N ALA A 23 -26.72 1.05 -33.31
CA ALA A 23 -25.54 0.21 -33.14
C ALA A 23 -25.05 0.10 -31.67
N ASP A 24 -25.32 1.10 -30.84
CA ASP A 24 -24.91 1.07 -29.42
C ASP A 24 -25.81 0.14 -28.59
N ILE A 25 -27.03 -0.17 -29.07
CA ILE A 25 -27.99 -1.03 -28.36
C ILE A 25 -27.70 -2.52 -28.57
N LEU A 26 -27.25 -2.92 -29.77
CA LEU A 26 -26.94 -4.32 -30.08
C LEU A 26 -25.65 -4.83 -29.42
N ASN A 27 -24.70 -3.94 -29.15
CA ASN A 27 -23.47 -4.27 -28.40
C ASN A 27 -23.71 -4.32 -26.88
N MET A 28 -24.82 -3.76 -26.40
CA MET A 28 -25.26 -3.78 -24.99
C MET A 28 -26.08 -5.03 -24.63
N ALA A 29 -26.61 -5.77 -25.61
CA ALA A 29 -27.47 -6.93 -25.36
C ALA A 29 -26.74 -8.08 -24.63
N LYS A 30 -25.40 -8.18 -24.78
CA LYS A 30 -24.54 -9.05 -23.96
C LYS A 30 -23.19 -8.38 -23.72
N SER A 31 -22.88 -8.08 -22.46
CA SER A 31 -21.56 -7.57 -22.04
C SER A 31 -20.59 -8.70 -21.66
N LYS A 32 -19.28 -8.42 -21.66
CA LYS A 32 -18.28 -9.38 -21.16
C LYS A 32 -18.36 -9.46 -19.63
N ASN A 33 -18.49 -10.68 -19.09
CA ASN A 33 -18.71 -10.91 -17.66
C ASN A 33 -17.44 -10.78 -16.79
N HIS A 34 -16.24 -11.03 -17.33
CA HIS A 34 -14.98 -10.98 -16.57
C HIS A 34 -13.75 -10.73 -17.48
N THR A 35 -12.76 -9.97 -17.00
CA THR A 35 -11.49 -9.77 -17.71
C THR A 35 -10.32 -9.42 -16.78
N THR A 36 -9.17 -10.07 -17.02
CA THR A 36 -7.89 -9.80 -16.34
C THR A 36 -6.86 -9.14 -17.28
N HIS A 37 -7.28 -8.76 -18.50
CA HIS A 37 -6.40 -8.38 -19.61
C HIS A 37 -5.41 -7.24 -19.31
N ASN A 38 -5.82 -6.21 -18.57
CA ASN A 38 -4.96 -5.06 -18.24
C ASN A 38 -4.51 -5.04 -16.78
N GLN A 39 -4.80 -6.08 -15.99
CA GLN A 39 -4.47 -6.07 -14.56
C GLN A 39 -2.97 -6.18 -14.34
N SER A 40 -2.34 -7.16 -15.00
CA SER A 40 -0.88 -7.37 -14.91
C SER A 40 -0.10 -6.12 -15.32
N ARG A 41 -0.47 -5.48 -16.45
CA ARG A 41 0.22 -4.26 -16.92
C ARG A 41 0.14 -3.13 -15.88
N LYS A 42 -1.03 -2.91 -15.24
CA LYS A 42 -1.18 -1.90 -14.18
C LYS A 42 -0.35 -2.24 -12.94
N TRP A 43 -0.35 -3.49 -12.48
CA TRP A 43 0.46 -3.90 -11.33
C TRP A 43 1.96 -3.72 -11.59
N HIS A 44 2.42 -3.94 -12.82
CA HIS A 44 3.82 -3.77 -13.19
C HIS A 44 4.22 -2.31 -13.51
N ARG A 45 3.29 -1.38 -13.76
CA ARG A 45 3.63 0.05 -13.93
C ARG A 45 4.37 0.62 -12.73
N ASN A 46 3.94 0.27 -11.51
CA ASN A 46 4.60 0.67 -10.26
C ASN A 46 5.62 -0.38 -9.77
N GLY A 47 5.63 -1.55 -10.42
CA GLY A 47 6.38 -2.73 -10.03
C GLY A 47 5.80 -3.44 -8.81
N ILE A 48 5.72 -4.77 -8.87
CA ILE A 48 5.32 -5.59 -7.72
C ILE A 48 6.52 -5.69 -6.77
N LYS A 49 6.51 -4.87 -5.71
CA LYS A 49 7.60 -4.83 -4.71
C LYS A 49 7.43 -5.97 -3.71
N LYS A 50 8.53 -6.67 -3.40
CA LYS A 50 8.58 -7.63 -2.31
C LYS A 50 8.47 -6.91 -0.96
N PRO A 51 7.88 -7.52 0.09
CA PRO A 51 7.93 -6.95 1.44
C PRO A 51 9.38 -6.78 1.88
N ARG A 52 9.65 -5.71 2.63
CA ARG A 52 11.00 -5.47 3.15
C ARG A 52 11.29 -6.45 4.28
N SER A 53 12.41 -7.16 4.20
CA SER A 53 12.95 -7.94 5.30
C SER A 53 13.70 -7.03 6.26
N HIS A 54 13.41 -7.14 7.56
CA HIS A 54 14.18 -6.44 8.60
C HIS A 54 15.09 -7.43 9.32
N ARG A 55 16.22 -6.95 9.86
CA ARG A 55 17.14 -7.81 10.64
C ARG A 55 16.48 -8.39 11.88
N TYR A 56 15.59 -7.63 12.52
CA TYR A 56 14.85 -8.03 13.71
C TYR A 56 13.37 -7.82 13.47
N GLU A 57 12.61 -8.91 13.42
CA GLU A 57 11.16 -8.91 13.25
C GLU A 57 10.43 -8.78 14.60
N SER A 58 9.14 -8.45 14.53
CA SER A 58 8.30 -8.35 15.74
C SER A 58 8.04 -9.72 16.37
N LEU A 59 7.95 -9.78 17.70
CA LEU A 59 7.64 -11.00 18.46
C LEU A 59 6.12 -11.23 18.64
N LYS A 60 5.28 -10.64 17.78
CA LYS A 60 3.83 -10.78 17.86
C LYS A 60 3.42 -12.21 17.46
N GLY A 61 2.57 -12.86 18.26
CA GLY A 61 2.12 -14.23 18.02
C GLY A 61 2.98 -15.33 18.66
N VAL A 62 4.07 -14.96 19.35
CA VAL A 62 4.85 -15.89 20.16
C VAL A 62 4.11 -16.21 21.46
N ASP A 63 4.26 -17.44 21.97
CA ASP A 63 3.63 -17.91 23.21
C ASP A 63 3.77 -16.89 24.37
N PRO A 64 2.66 -16.44 24.98
CA PRO A 64 2.68 -15.52 26.10
C PRO A 64 3.50 -16.00 27.30
N LYS A 65 3.57 -17.31 27.57
CA LYS A 65 4.35 -17.84 28.71
C LYS A 65 5.85 -17.67 28.45
N PHE A 66 6.32 -18.01 27.25
CA PHE A 66 7.69 -17.74 26.82
C PHE A 66 8.03 -16.23 26.85
N LEU A 67 7.14 -15.37 26.34
CA LEU A 67 7.36 -13.92 26.33
C LEU A 67 7.48 -13.34 27.74
N LYS A 68 6.66 -13.81 28.69
CA LYS A 68 6.76 -13.39 30.09
C LYS A 68 8.15 -13.71 30.66
N ASN A 69 8.61 -14.95 30.49
CA ASN A 69 9.93 -15.35 30.98
C ASN A 69 11.06 -14.54 30.32
N MET A 70 11.06 -14.40 28.99
CA MET A 70 12.07 -13.60 28.28
C MET A 70 12.11 -12.15 28.76
N ARG A 71 10.96 -11.54 29.04
CA ARG A 71 10.89 -10.18 29.60
C ARG A 71 11.52 -10.10 30.99
N PHE A 72 11.27 -11.06 31.86
CA PHE A 72 11.89 -11.11 33.19
C PHE A 72 13.41 -11.33 33.12
N ALA A 73 13.87 -12.24 32.26
CA ALA A 73 15.30 -12.47 32.04
C ALA A 73 16.01 -11.19 31.57
N LYS A 74 15.48 -10.53 30.53
CA LYS A 74 16.02 -9.25 30.03
C LYS A 74 15.99 -8.15 31.09
N LYS A 75 14.95 -8.09 31.93
CA LYS A 75 14.82 -7.12 33.03
C LYS A 75 15.95 -7.26 34.06
N HIS A 76 16.36 -8.48 34.40
CA HIS A 76 17.31 -8.74 35.49
C HIS A 76 18.77 -8.88 35.06
N ASN A 77 19.09 -8.85 33.77
CA ASN A 77 20.47 -8.93 33.25
C ASN A 77 21.43 -7.88 33.85
N LYS A 78 20.92 -6.71 34.25
CA LYS A 78 21.73 -5.65 34.89
C LYS A 78 22.42 -6.09 36.18
N LYS A 79 21.82 -7.03 36.92
CA LYS A 79 22.38 -7.52 38.20
C LYS A 79 23.65 -8.36 38.01
N GLY A 80 23.79 -9.03 36.87
CA GLY A 80 24.92 -9.91 36.56
C GLY A 80 26.15 -9.21 35.97
N LEU A 81 26.02 -7.94 35.56
CA LEU A 81 27.03 -7.24 34.76
C LEU A 81 28.42 -7.20 35.43
N LYS A 82 28.48 -6.94 36.74
CA LYS A 82 29.77 -6.88 37.47
C LYS A 82 30.49 -8.23 37.51
N LYS A 83 29.74 -9.34 37.56
CA LYS A 83 30.31 -10.70 37.55
C LYS A 83 30.81 -11.06 36.15
N ILE A 84 30.01 -10.74 35.13
CA ILE A 84 30.37 -10.94 33.72
C ILE A 84 31.65 -10.16 33.38
N ALA A 85 31.74 -8.87 33.77
CA ALA A 85 32.92 -8.05 33.50
C ALA A 85 34.19 -8.61 34.15
N LYS A 86 34.11 -9.07 35.41
CA LYS A 86 35.23 -9.71 36.09
C LYS A 86 35.65 -11.02 35.41
N GLN A 87 34.69 -11.84 34.97
CA GLN A 87 34.97 -13.08 34.24
C GLN A 87 35.58 -12.82 32.86
N GLN A 88 35.17 -11.76 32.18
CA GLN A 88 35.74 -11.36 30.89
C GLN A 88 37.15 -10.80 31.03
N ALA A 89 37.46 -10.08 32.10
CA ALA A 89 38.81 -9.57 32.37
C ALA A 89 39.78 -10.67 32.84
N ALA A 90 39.26 -11.77 33.37
CA ALA A 90 40.03 -12.94 33.79
C ALA A 90 40.24 -13.96 32.64
N LYS A 91 39.71 -13.68 31.45
CA LYS A 91 39.81 -14.51 30.26
C LYS A 91 40.79 -13.88 29.28
#